data_AF-A0A318L2I6-F1
#
_entry.id   AF-A0A318L2I6-F1
#
_cell.length_a   1.000
_cell.length_b   1.000
_cell.length_c   1.000
_cell.angle_alpha   90.00
_cell.angle_beta   90.00
_cell.angle_gamma   90.00
#
_symmetry.space_group_name_H-M   'P 1'
#
loop_
_entity.id
_entity.type
_entity.pdbx_description
1 polymer ?
#
loop_
_entity_poly.entity_id
_entity_poly.type
_entity_poly.pdbx_seq_one_letter_code
_entity_poly.pdbx_strand_id
1 'polypeptide(L)' 'MRKIKRFADVNQAAKVRRLNQIMRLVTVPDKVNMIYNYYNKNSKDEQLLYLMREIILKSIELPANLKDMLV' A
#
# COMPACT_ATOMS: atom_id res chain seq x y z
N MET A 1 -21.75 8.08 6.97
CA MET A 1 -20.38 7.91 6.44
C MET A 1 -20.13 6.44 6.15
N ARG A 2 -19.61 6.08 4.96
CA ARG A 2 -19.18 4.69 4.69
C ARG A 2 -17.98 4.39 5.59
N LYS A 3 -18.05 3.32 6.38
CA LYS A 3 -16.90 2.85 7.18
C LYS A 3 -15.79 2.41 6.20
N ILE A 4 -14.60 3.00 6.30
CA ILE A 4 -13.43 2.55 5.56
C ILE A 4 -12.98 1.23 6.19
N LYS A 5 -12.97 0.15 5.39
CA LYS A 5 -12.41 -1.14 5.84
C LYS A 5 -10.89 -1.01 6.00
N ARG A 6 -10.32 -1.64 7.04
CA ARG A 6 -8.87 -1.65 7.25
C ARG A 6 -8.16 -2.35 6.10
N PHE A 7 -6.88 -2.02 5.88
CA PHE A 7 -6.10 -2.65 4.83
C PHE A 7 -6.04 -4.17 4.99
N ALA A 8 -5.95 -4.69 6.22
CA ALA A 8 -5.96 -6.14 6.49
C ALA A 8 -7.29 -6.82 6.10
N ASP A 9 -8.42 -6.11 6.26
CA ASP A 9 -9.79 -6.66 6.09
C ASP A 9 -10.24 -6.74 4.63
N VAL A 10 -9.45 -6.19 3.69
CA VAL A 10 -9.80 -6.15 2.27
C VAL A 10 -9.07 -7.23 1.46
N ASN A 11 -9.67 -7.65 0.35
CA ASN A 11 -9.03 -8.60 -0.56
C ASN A 11 -7.79 -7.99 -1.24
N GLN A 12 -6.94 -8.87 -1.76
CA GLN A 12 -5.68 -8.52 -2.40
C GLN A 12 -5.82 -7.49 -3.53
N ALA A 13 -6.82 -7.64 -4.41
CA ALA A 13 -7.03 -6.69 -5.51
C ALA A 13 -7.35 -5.27 -5.00
N ALA A 14 -8.12 -5.16 -3.92
CA ALA A 14 -8.39 -3.88 -3.28
C ALA A 14 -7.15 -3.29 -2.60
N LYS A 15 -6.32 -4.12 -1.94
CA LYS A 15 -5.02 -3.71 -1.38
C LYS A 15 -4.12 -3.07 -2.43
N VAL A 16 -3.96 -3.72 -3.58
CA VAL A 16 -3.17 -3.21 -4.71
C VAL A 16 -3.72 -1.88 -5.22
N ARG A 17 -5.04 -1.75 -5.37
CA ARG A 17 -5.66 -0.48 -5.82
C ARG A 17 -5.35 0.67 -4.86
N ARG A 18 -5.43 0.44 -3.53
CA ARG A 18 -5.11 1.46 -2.53
C ARG A 18 -3.63 1.84 -2.55
N LEU A 19 -2.73 0.85 -2.63
CA LEU A 19 -1.30 1.11 -2.76
C LEU A 19 -1.00 1.95 -4.00
N ASN A 20 -1.54 1.57 -5.16
CA ASN A 20 -1.35 2.30 -6.40
C ASN A 20 -1.91 3.73 -6.35
N GLN A 21 -3.04 3.93 -5.68
CA GLN A 21 -3.60 5.27 -5.48
C GLN A 21 -2.65 6.14 -4.65
N ILE A 22 -2.08 5.59 -3.57
CA ILE A 22 -1.15 6.33 -2.71
C ILE A 22 0.15 6.63 -3.46
N MET A 23 0.72 5.66 -4.15
CA MET A 23 1.95 5.84 -4.95
C MET A 23 1.80 6.89 -6.06
N ARG A 24 0.57 7.22 -6.47
CA ARG A 24 0.29 8.32 -7.42
C ARG A 24 0.14 9.69 -6.76
N LEU A 25 -0.21 9.71 -5.47
CA LEU A 25 -0.49 10.93 -4.73
C LEU A 25 0.71 11.42 -3.92
N VAL A 26 1.63 10.53 -3.56
CA VAL A 26 2.84 10.85 -2.78
C VAL A 26 4.06 10.16 -3.37
N THR A 27 5.21 10.81 -3.22
CA THR A 27 6.51 10.21 -3.52
C THR A 27 6.80 9.13 -2.48
N VAL A 28 6.78 7.87 -2.89
CA VAL A 28 7.15 6.74 -2.03
C VAL A 28 8.65 6.42 -2.17
N PRO A 29 9.29 5.84 -1.14
CA PRO A 29 10.69 5.41 -1.24
C PRO A 29 10.91 4.40 -2.37
N ASP A 30 12.09 4.46 -3.01
CA ASP A 30 12.45 3.56 -4.13
C ASP A 30 12.32 2.08 -3.79
N LYS A 31 12.58 1.71 -2.54
CA LYS A 31 12.42 0.34 -2.04
C LYS A 31 10.99 -0.18 -2.24
N VAL A 32 9.97 0.69 -2.09
CA VAL A 32 8.57 0.34 -2.33
C VAL A 32 8.35 0.02 -3.81
N ASN A 33 8.90 0.84 -4.72
CA ASN A 33 8.81 0.61 -6.16
C ASN A 33 9.49 -0.70 -6.57
N MET A 34 10.66 -1.00 -5.99
CA MET A 34 11.36 -2.27 -6.24
C MET A 34 10.52 -3.48 -5.80
N ILE A 35 9.93 -3.43 -4.60
CA ILE A 35 9.07 -4.50 -4.09
C ILE A 35 7.81 -4.63 -4.94
N TYR A 36 7.20 -3.52 -5.36
CA TYR A 36 6.01 -3.52 -6.23
C TYR A 36 6.31 -4.17 -7.58
N ASN A 37 7.46 -3.86 -8.18
CA ASN A 37 7.91 -4.48 -9.43
C ASN A 37 8.16 -5.99 -9.26
N TYR A 38 8.77 -6.40 -8.15
CA TYR A 38 8.97 -7.82 -7.83
C TYR A 38 7.64 -8.56 -7.64
N TYR A 39 6.71 -7.96 -6.88
CA TYR A 39 5.35 -8.46 -6.68
C TYR A 39 4.63 -8.73 -8.01
N ASN A 40 4.73 -7.80 -8.97
CA ASN A 40 4.08 -7.94 -10.27
C ASN A 40 4.71 -9.02 -11.16
N LYS A 41 5.98 -9.37 -10.95
CA LYS A 41 6.72 -10.33 -11.77
C LYS A 41 6.66 -11.77 -11.27
N ASN A 42 6.59 -12.01 -9.95
CA ASN A 42 7.02 -13.32 -9.42
C ASN A 42 5.98 -14.16 -8.67
N SER A 43 4.81 -13.64 -8.31
CA SER A 43 3.77 -14.46 -7.63
C SER A 43 2.55 -13.65 -7.16
N LYS A 44 2.65 -12.32 -7.14
CA LYS A 44 1.68 -11.46 -6.45
C LYS A 44 1.47 -11.89 -4.99
N ASP A 45 2.55 -12.18 -4.27
CA ASP A 45 2.48 -12.53 -2.85
C ASP A 45 1.90 -11.38 -2.01
N GLU A 46 0.87 -11.68 -1.22
CA GLU A 46 0.22 -10.72 -0.34
C GLU A 46 1.13 -10.21 0.78
N GLN A 47 2.11 -11.00 1.24
CA GLN A 47 3.08 -10.56 2.24
C GLN A 47 3.89 -9.35 1.76
N LEU A 48 4.17 -9.27 0.46
CA LEU A 48 4.85 -8.11 -0.14
C LEU A 48 3.98 -6.85 -0.09
N LEU A 49 2.65 -6.98 -0.15
CA LEU A 49 1.73 -5.84 0.00
C LEU A 49 1.79 -5.28 1.43
N TYR A 50 1.85 -6.16 2.43
CA TYR A 50 2.03 -5.75 3.83
C TYR A 50 3.41 -5.11 4.06
N LEU A 51 4.47 -5.65 3.45
CA LEU A 51 5.80 -5.06 3.54
C LEU A 51 5.83 -3.64 2.94
N MET A 52 5.24 -3.43 1.76
CA MET A 52 5.13 -2.10 1.15
C MET A 52 4.33 -1.14 2.02
N ARG A 53 3.18 -1.59 2.56
CA ARG A 53 2.37 -0.81 3.51
C ARG A 53 3.21 -0.34 4.70
N GLU A 54 3.96 -1.25 5.34
CA GLU A 54 4.78 -0.93 6.51
C GLU A 54 5.88 0.07 6.19
N ILE A 55 6.57 -0.09 5.05
CA ILE A 55 7.60 0.84 4.61
C ILE A 55 6.98 2.22 4.40
N ILE A 56 5.86 2.31 3.68
CA ILE A 56 5.17 3.59 3.44
C ILE A 56 4.78 4.25 4.77
N LEU A 57 4.15 3.51 5.68
CA LEU A 57 3.68 4.04 6.97
C LEU A 57 4.82 4.53 7.89
N LYS A 58 6.03 3.97 7.75
CA LYS A 58 7.19 4.31 8.58
C LYS A 58 8.11 5.34 7.94
N SER A 59 8.13 5.42 6.62
CA SER A 59 9.12 6.21 5.88
C SER A 59 8.63 7.59 5.45
N ILE A 60 7.31 7.83 5.43
CA ILE A 60 6.75 9.13 5.02
C ILE A 60 5.63 9.59 5.95
N GLU A 61 5.54 10.90 6.17
CA GLU A 61 4.42 11.50 6.86
C GLU A 61 3.23 11.60 5.90
N LEU A 62 2.29 10.68 6.03
CA LEU A 62 1.08 10.64 5.21
C LEU A 62 -0.01 11.55 5.78
N PRO A 63 -0.72 12.31 4.92
CA PRO A 63 -2.00 12.90 5.26
C PRO A 63 -2.95 11.87 5.89
N ALA A 64 -3.72 12.27 6.90
CA ALA A 64 -4.58 11.36 7.69
C ALA A 64 -5.50 10.49 6.81
N ASN A 65 -6.10 11.09 5.78
CA ASN A 65 -6.97 10.40 4.82
C ASN A 65 -6.24 9.29 4.02
N LEU A 66 -4.96 9.48 3.68
CA LEU A 66 -4.16 8.46 2.99
C LEU A 66 -3.64 7.40 3.96
N LYS A 67 -3.34 7.81 5.19
CA LYS A 67 -2.98 6.89 6.27
C LYS A 67 -4.13 5.92 6.54
N ASP A 68 -5.37 6.39 6.62
CA ASP A 68 -6.57 5.56 6.81
C ASP A 68 -6.80 4.53 5.70
N MET A 69 -6.28 4.77 4.50
CA MET A 69 -6.35 3.79 3.41
C MET A 69 -5.39 2.61 3.63
N LEU A 70 -4.28 2.85 4.33
CA LEU A 70 -3.27 1.85 4.66
C LEU A 70 -3.45 1.26 6.05
N VAL A 71 -4.12 1.92 7.00
CA VAL A 71 -4.43 1.35 8.33
C VAL A 71 -5.37 0.17 8.21
#